data_AF-A0A449G664-F1
#
_entry.id   AF-A0A449G664-F1
#
_cell.length_a   1.000
_cell.length_b   1.000
_cell.length_c   1.000
_cell.angle_alpha   90.00
_cell.angle_beta   90.00
_cell.angle_gamma   90.00
#
_symmetry.space_group_name_H-M   'P 1'
#
loop_
_entity.id
_entity.type
_entity.pdbx_description
1 polymer ?
#
loop_
_entity_poly.entity_id
_entity_poly.type
_entity_poly.pdbx_seq_one_letter_code
_entity_poly.pdbx_strand_id
1 'polypeptide(L)'
;MLARGIEPGEILTMLAGDWHCGYDPIRYRCAPHSTPLATQLVHAVGLAHGERRRDRDTVVVALCGDGATSEGDFHEALNFAPYSPRP
;
A
#
# COMPACT_ATOMS: atom_id res chain seq x y z
N MET A 1 -10.15 0.92 1.50
CA MET A 1 -10.72 1.67 0.36
C MET A 1 -12.01 2.38 0.72
N LEU A 2 -13.08 1.68 1.11
CA LEU A 2 -14.34 2.34 1.55
C LEU A 2 -14.12 3.34 2.70
N ALA A 3 -13.35 2.96 3.72
CA ALA A 3 -12.99 3.87 4.83
C ALA A 3 -12.13 5.08 4.40
N ARG A 4 -11.58 5.08 3.17
CA ARG A 4 -10.86 6.21 2.58
C ARG A 4 -11.78 7.09 1.71
N GLY A 5 -13.08 6.77 1.63
CA GLY A 5 -14.09 7.55 0.90
C GLY A 5 -14.17 7.26 -0.60
N ILE A 6 -13.63 6.14 -1.07
CA ILE A 6 -13.75 5.73 -2.48
C ILE A 6 -15.14 5.13 -2.68
N GLU A 7 -15.85 5.58 -3.71
CA GLU A 7 -17.19 5.08 -4.01
C GLU A 7 -17.15 3.59 -4.41
N PRO A 8 -18.12 2.76 -3.99
CA PRO A 8 -18.13 1.34 -4.33
C PRO A 8 -18.04 1.07 -5.85
N GLY A 9 -18.68 1.90 -6.67
CA GLY A 9 -18.61 1.80 -8.14
C GLY A 9 -17.18 2.01 -8.69
N GLU A 10 -16.45 2.98 -8.14
CA GLU A 10 -15.05 3.25 -8.51
C GLU A 10 -14.14 2.08 -8.11
N ILE A 11 -14.34 1.51 -6.91
CA ILE A 11 -13.59 0.33 -6.44
C ILE A 11 -13.81 -0.85 -7.39
N LEU A 12 -15.07 -1.15 -7.72
CA LEU A 12 -15.43 -2.29 -8.56
C LEU A 12 -14.94 -2.16 -10.00
N THR A 13 -14.68 -0.93 -10.46
CA THR A 13 -14.14 -0.70 -11.82
C THR A 13 -12.75 -1.33 -12.00
N MET A 14 -11.98 -1.58 -10.92
CA MET A 14 -10.73 -2.34 -11.03
C MET A 14 -10.92 -3.75 -11.59
N LEU A 15 -12.12 -4.33 -11.44
CA LEU A 15 -12.45 -5.67 -11.94
C LEU A 15 -12.87 -5.66 -13.41
N ALA A 16 -13.14 -4.48 -13.99
CA ALA A 16 -13.58 -4.35 -15.37
C ALA A 16 -12.44 -4.53 -16.39
N GLY A 17 -11.18 -4.56 -15.93
CA GLY A 17 -10.02 -4.75 -16.81
C GLY A 17 -9.70 -3.53 -17.69
N ASP A 18 -10.15 -2.34 -17.29
CA ASP A 18 -9.78 -1.06 -17.92
C ASP A 18 -8.37 -0.62 -17.47
N TRP A 19 -8.13 0.67 -17.18
CA TRP A 19 -6.79 1.18 -16.90
C TRP A 19 -6.47 1.31 -15.39
N HIS A 20 -5.32 0.75 -14.98
CA HIS A 20 -4.68 0.78 -13.64
C HIS A 20 -5.58 0.52 -12.41
N CYS A 21 -6.39 1.50 -12.03
CA CYS A 21 -7.33 1.43 -10.91
C CYS A 21 -8.48 2.42 -11.16
N GLY A 22 -9.70 2.01 -10.83
CA GLY A 22 -10.91 2.80 -11.09
C GLY A 22 -11.11 4.06 -10.25
N TYR A 23 -10.06 4.57 -9.59
CA TYR A 23 -10.10 5.74 -8.70
C TYR A 23 -8.75 6.48 -8.72
N ASP A 24 -8.73 7.74 -8.26
CA ASP A 24 -7.50 8.52 -8.13
C ASP A 24 -6.70 8.13 -6.86
N PRO A 25 -5.55 7.45 -6.98
CA PRO A 25 -4.81 6.95 -5.82
C PRO A 25 -4.16 8.06 -4.98
N ILE A 26 -3.86 9.22 -5.58
CA ILE A 26 -3.25 10.35 -4.89
C ILE A 26 -4.29 11.09 -4.07
N ARG A 27 -5.48 11.34 -4.64
CA ARG A 27 -6.60 11.98 -3.95
C ARG A 27 -7.01 11.20 -2.70
N TYR A 28 -7.16 9.89 -2.83
CA TYR A 28 -7.64 9.04 -1.72
C TYR A 28 -6.52 8.49 -0.83
N ARG A 29 -5.25 8.76 -1.15
CA ARG A 29 -4.06 8.22 -0.47
C ARG A 29 -4.15 6.70 -0.30
N CYS A 30 -4.54 6.03 -1.37
CA CYS A 30 -4.74 4.60 -1.43
C CYS A 30 -4.05 4.07 -2.67
N ALA A 31 -3.05 3.20 -2.51
CA ALA A 31 -2.33 2.66 -3.65
C ALA A 31 -3.21 1.68 -4.45
N PRO A 32 -3.04 1.60 -5.78
CA PRO A 32 -3.68 0.58 -6.62
C PRO A 32 -3.41 -0.83 -6.09
N HIS A 33 -4.37 -1.73 -6.27
CA HIS A 33 -4.16 -3.15 -5.99
C HIS A 33 -3.38 -3.81 -7.12
N SER A 34 -2.60 -4.82 -6.76
CA SER A 34 -1.85 -5.66 -7.70
C SER A 34 -1.99 -7.13 -7.32
N THR A 35 -1.93 -8.02 -8.31
CA THR A 35 -2.05 -9.47 -8.13
C THR A 35 -0.89 -10.12 -7.35
N PRO A 36 0.39 -9.70 -7.51
CA PRO A 36 1.50 -10.30 -6.76
C PRO A 36 1.33 -10.12 -5.25
N LEU A 37 1.46 -11.22 -4.51
CA LEU A 37 1.34 -11.24 -3.04
C LEU A 37 2.52 -10.52 -2.39
N ALA A 38 2.26 -9.90 -1.23
CA ALA A 38 3.22 -9.24 -0.34
C ALA A 38 4.05 -8.07 -0.91
N THR A 39 4.17 -7.90 -2.22
CA THR A 39 4.95 -6.82 -2.87
C THR A 39 4.62 -5.42 -2.35
N GLN A 40 3.36 -5.17 -1.96
CA GLN A 40 2.93 -3.90 -1.39
C GLN A 40 3.62 -3.55 -0.06
N LEU A 41 4.13 -4.54 0.67
CA LEU A 41 4.74 -4.36 1.99
C LEU A 41 6.08 -3.63 1.87
N VAL A 42 6.97 -4.06 0.96
CA VAL A 42 8.25 -3.38 0.71
C VAL A 42 8.05 -2.00 0.11
N HIS A 43 7.05 -1.83 -0.77
CA HIS A 43 6.67 -0.51 -1.28
C HIS A 43 6.18 0.43 -0.17
N ALA A 44 5.41 -0.08 0.79
CA ALA A 44 4.93 0.71 1.93
C ALA A 44 6.09 1.16 2.84
N VAL A 45 7.08 0.29 3.09
CA VAL A 45 8.31 0.67 3.80
C VAL A 45 9.07 1.77 3.05
N GLY A 46 9.20 1.64 1.73
CA GLY A 46 9.82 2.67 0.89
C GLY A 46 9.09 4.01 0.93
N LEU A 47 7.76 4.01 0.89
CA LEU A 47 6.94 5.21 1.01
C LEU A 47 7.10 5.86 2.39
N ALA A 48 7.03 5.09 3.47
CA ALA A 48 7.22 5.59 4.84
C ALA A 48 8.60 6.25 5.00
N HIS A 49 9.64 5.63 4.44
CA HIS A 49 10.99 6.17 4.43
C HIS A 49 11.10 7.48 3.64
N GLY A 50 10.41 7.56 2.50
CA GLY A 50 10.34 8.77 1.68
C GLY A 50 9.65 9.92 2.40
N GLU A 51 8.51 9.67 3.04
CA GLU A 51 7.78 10.67 3.82
C GLU A 51 8.59 11.16 5.02
N ARG A 52 9.28 10.24 5.73
CA ARG A 52 10.24 10.58 6.78
C ARG A 52 11.35 11.51 6.27
N ARG A 53 11.98 11.18 5.13
CA ARG A 53 13.06 12.03 4.56
C ARG A 53 12.58 13.43 4.18
N ARG A 54 11.28 13.60 3.97
CA ARG A 54 10.64 14.89 3.68
C ARG A 54 10.16 15.61 4.96
N ASP A 55 10.47 15.06 6.14
CA ASP A 55 10.03 15.54 7.45
C ASP A 55 8.50 15.71 7.54
N ARG A 56 7.77 14.74 6.97
CA ARG A 56 6.31 14.70 7.00
C ARG A 56 5.81 13.76 8.08
N ASP A 57 4.78 14.19 8.79
CA ASP A 57 4.08 13.42 9.82
C ASP A 57 3.03 12.49 9.16
N THR A 58 3.50 11.52 8.39
CA THR A 58 2.67 10.60 7.60
C THR A 58 2.87 9.16 8.07
N VAL A 59 1.78 8.51 8.47
CA VAL A 59 1.75 7.06 8.72
C VAL A 59 1.35 6.31 7.47
N VAL A 60 2.10 5.26 7.12
CA VAL A 60 1.79 4.35 6.01
C VAL A 60 1.32 3.02 6.56
N VAL A 61 0.18 2.54 6.07
CA VAL A 61 -0.40 1.25 6.46
C VAL A 61 -0.43 0.34 5.25
N ALA A 62 0.07 -0.88 5.41
CA ALA A 62 -0.07 -1.96 4.44
C ALA A 62 -0.69 -3.18 5.10
N LEU A 63 -1.51 -3.89 4.33
CA LEU A 63 -2.24 -5.07 4.78
C LEU A 63 -1.81 -6.24 3.90
N CYS A 64 -1.70 -7.43 4.49
CA CYS A 64 -1.51 -8.68 3.77
C CYS A 64 -2.34 -9.79 4.44
N GLY A 65 -2.73 -10.78 3.65
CA GLY A 65 -3.32 -12.02 4.18
C GLY A 65 -2.26 -12.89 4.86
N ASP A 66 -2.72 -13.94 5.54
CA ASP A 66 -1.88 -14.95 6.17
C ASP A 66 -1.00 -15.70 5.15
N GLY A 67 -1.56 -16.10 4.00
CA GLY A 67 -0.78 -16.77 2.94
C GLY A 67 0.39 -15.92 2.43
N ALA A 68 0.20 -14.60 2.32
CA ALA A 68 1.23 -13.67 1.88
C ALA A 68 2.40 -13.53 2.89
N THR A 69 2.24 -14.00 4.13
CA THR A 69 3.34 -14.02 5.11
C THR A 69 4.44 -15.04 4.77
N SER A 70 4.16 -15.95 3.84
CA SER A 70 5.13 -16.93 3.33
C SER A 70 6.02 -16.38 2.22
N GLU A 71 5.71 -15.19 1.70
CA GLU A 71 6.49 -14.55 0.64
C GLU A 71 7.76 -13.90 1.19
N GLY A 72 8.83 -13.89 0.38
CA GLY A 72 10.09 -13.24 0.75
C GLY A 72 9.92 -11.74 1.06
N ASP A 73 9.05 -11.06 0.31
CA ASP A 73 8.77 -9.63 0.47
C ASP A 73 8.18 -9.30 1.85
N PHE A 74 7.43 -10.23 2.46
CA PHE A 74 6.95 -10.06 3.84
C PHE A 74 8.12 -10.01 4.82
N HIS A 75 9.06 -10.97 4.70
CA HIS A 75 10.25 -10.99 5.53
C HIS A 75 11.13 -9.75 5.31
N GLU A 76 11.32 -9.36 4.04
CA GLU A 76 12.09 -8.18 3.68
C GLU A 76 11.48 -6.90 4.28
N ALA A 77 10.17 -6.70 4.14
CA ALA A 77 9.49 -5.53 4.68
C ALA A 77 9.65 -5.42 6.21
N LEU A 78 9.48 -6.53 6.95
CA LEU A 78 9.66 -6.53 8.40
C LEU A 78 11.10 -6.27 8.83
N ASN A 79 12.08 -6.75 8.06
CA ASN A 79 13.49 -6.46 8.34
C ASN A 79 13.84 -4.99 8.04
N PHE A 80 13.24 -4.37 7.01
CA PHE A 80 13.55 -3.00 6.63
C PHE A 80 12.75 -1.92 7.38
N ALA A 81 11.53 -2.22 7.85
CA ALA A 81 10.68 -1.24 8.54
C ALA A 81 11.35 -0.52 9.72
N PRO A 82 12.14 -1.18 10.60
CA PRO A 82 12.83 -0.51 11.70
C PRO A 82 13.81 0.59 11.28
N TYR A 83 14.33 0.54 10.05
CA TYR A 83 15.24 1.57 9.52
C TYR A 83 14.52 2.85 9.06
N SER A 84 13.19 2.92 9.22
CA SER A 84 12.37 4.12 9.04
C SER A 84 11.67 4.58 10.34
N PRO A 85 12.37 4.90 11.45
CA PRO A 85 11.73 5.04 12.76
C PRO A 85 11.13 6.43 13.08
N ARG A 86 9.82 6.62 12.87
CA ARG A 86 8.89 7.44 13.68
C ARG A 86 7.49 6.79 13.54
N PRO A 87 6.66 6.78 14.59
CA PRO A 87 5.35 6.13 14.57
C PRO A 87 4.42 6.74 13.51
#